data_AF-U6LRN6-F1
#
_entry.id   AF-U6LRN6-F1
#
_cell.length_a   1.000
_cell.length_b   1.000
_cell.length_c   1.000
_cell.angle_alpha   90.00
_cell.angle_beta   90.00
_cell.angle_gamma   90.00
#
_symmetry.space_group_name_H-M   'P 1'
#
loop_
_entity.id
_entity.type
_entity.pdbx_description
1 polymer ?
#
loop_
_entity_poly.entity_id
_entity_poly.type
_entity_poly.pdbx_seq_one_letter_code
_entity_poly.pdbx_strand_id
1 'polypeptide(L)'
;MEPLLGGPTSPFRLGNTRDKTLHSTYRRGKRSAEATKLKSLQSQDSFKRDALRTITRFLSFSEFPGPLSAKALSSPQRRCFDDSVKITAENVNDEVPRLFKEIGYPFPISKSAMLAPGTGHQWPHHLAALSWLCELLIYENEFFYQEEEAAEMQAARGDVVGRMVAAAYPQLGKDPQALKAAVLGQLHAMNREAEATQQQLQQQLQQRQQQLAAVEAELRENASLMESLATATEAERDSLLLQQKAVLEEVQKLGDRIKAQGIDKAEVERIRHDVSRLREGLSHRTKEIESLSEGLQTLIDKVADDSEKLRIAGQSVNECLSSMCQLAVSAKLPTAEEWSALPKMETASAAAAAAPAAAAAAAAAACDMKRATNEILGLDWQQLKKGILQIMQLEGAAKEETQQQRQRAAREIEKLKKVIKDLLASRKTLEKRMQLVQEDLQQLQQQQQQQQQLLLETERRHLEGMRETKQQYQQQQQQLQHLVQQQQQQLDQEERQHQQQAAAAIEALQQQQQEALQQKQMLQQQLRFIADTKLAECVALEQQLAELAEALGPPPPEEEGSSS
;
A
#
# COMPACT_ATOMS: atom_id res chain seq x y z
N MET A 1 29.68 5.70 -60.49
CA MET A 1 28.41 6.44 -60.43
C MET A 1 28.70 7.78 -59.78
N GLU A 2 28.23 8.84 -60.41
CA GLU A 2 28.59 10.26 -60.25
C GLU A 2 28.36 10.85 -58.84
N PRO A 3 29.10 11.92 -58.46
CA PRO A 3 28.73 12.77 -57.34
C PRO A 3 28.02 14.04 -57.83
N LEU A 4 26.74 14.22 -57.46
CA LEU A 4 26.01 15.46 -57.71
C LEU A 4 26.38 16.51 -56.63
N LEU A 5 27.20 17.46 -57.06
CA LEU A 5 27.40 18.76 -56.42
C LEU A 5 26.17 19.64 -56.69
N GLY A 6 25.49 20.06 -55.61
CA GLY A 6 24.39 21.03 -55.68
C GLY A 6 24.41 21.93 -54.45
N GLY A 7 25.19 23.01 -54.52
CA GLY A 7 25.14 24.10 -53.54
C GLY A 7 24.04 25.09 -53.88
N PRO A 8 23.23 25.58 -52.91
CA PRO A 8 22.31 26.67 -53.15
C PRO A 8 23.04 28.02 -53.10
N THR A 9 22.87 28.77 -54.17
CA THR A 9 23.30 30.17 -54.30
C THR A 9 22.23 31.11 -53.74
N SER A 10 22.72 32.11 -52.98
CA SER A 10 22.13 33.36 -52.44
C SER A 10 20.87 33.93 -53.13
N PRO A 11 20.00 34.70 -52.42
CA PRO A 11 20.22 36.16 -52.39
C PRO A 11 19.67 36.89 -51.15
N PHE A 12 20.51 37.26 -50.18
CA PHE A 12 20.21 38.40 -49.30
C PHE A 12 20.75 39.68 -49.94
N ARG A 13 19.90 40.34 -50.70
CA ARG A 13 20.13 41.67 -51.27
C ARG A 13 19.51 42.70 -50.33
N LEU A 14 20.31 43.30 -49.44
CA LEU A 14 19.89 44.40 -48.58
C LEU A 14 19.67 45.67 -49.41
N GLY A 15 18.43 45.86 -49.86
CA GLY A 15 17.95 47.09 -50.47
C GLY A 15 17.59 48.12 -49.40
N ASN A 16 18.51 49.06 -49.17
CA ASN A 16 18.30 50.26 -48.38
C ASN A 16 17.45 51.25 -49.19
N THR A 17 16.16 51.41 -48.86
CA THR A 17 15.35 52.54 -49.36
C THR A 17 14.63 53.23 -48.22
N ARG A 18 15.00 54.49 -48.01
CA ARG A 18 14.26 55.46 -47.21
C ARG A 18 12.96 55.76 -47.93
N ASP A 19 11.83 55.37 -47.34
CA ASP A 19 10.54 55.95 -47.71
C ASP A 19 9.92 56.62 -46.48
N LYS A 20 9.94 57.95 -46.49
CA LYS A 20 9.44 58.83 -45.43
C LYS A 20 8.30 59.68 -45.98
N THR A 21 7.23 59.09 -46.53
CA THR A 21 6.22 59.98 -47.13
C THR A 21 4.78 59.50 -47.19
N LEU A 22 4.35 58.52 -46.41
CA LEU A 22 2.93 58.15 -46.38
C LEU A 22 2.56 57.65 -44.99
N HIS A 23 2.12 58.53 -44.06
CA HIS A 23 1.34 58.16 -42.85
C HIS A 23 0.87 59.41 -42.03
N SER A 24 0.52 60.54 -42.67
CA SER A 24 0.28 61.81 -41.94
C SER A 24 -1.19 62.26 -41.81
N THR A 25 -2.13 61.84 -42.66
CA THR A 25 -3.44 62.51 -42.71
C THR A 25 -4.60 61.78 -42.00
N TYR A 26 -4.46 60.51 -41.61
CA TYR A 26 -5.57 59.76 -40.99
C TYR A 26 -5.68 59.87 -39.45
N ARG A 27 -4.71 60.49 -38.75
CA ARG A 27 -4.70 60.56 -37.27
C ARG A 27 -5.24 61.84 -36.63
N ARG A 28 -5.76 62.83 -37.39
CA ARG A 28 -6.14 64.13 -36.82
C ARG A 28 -7.59 64.20 -36.31
N GLY A 29 -8.51 63.42 -36.89
CA GLY A 29 -9.94 63.43 -36.53
C GLY A 29 -10.30 62.69 -35.24
N LYS A 30 -9.63 61.57 -34.92
CA LYS A 30 -9.96 60.75 -33.72
C LYS A 30 -9.44 61.31 -32.38
N ARG A 31 -8.40 62.17 -32.40
CA ARG A 31 -7.78 62.69 -31.16
C ARG A 31 -8.70 63.58 -30.33
N SER A 32 -9.67 64.25 -30.95
CA SER A 32 -10.56 65.17 -30.22
C SER A 32 -11.63 64.43 -29.40
N ALA A 33 -12.14 63.30 -29.88
CA ALA A 33 -13.10 62.49 -29.14
C ALA A 33 -12.44 61.67 -28.02
N GLU A 34 -11.23 61.12 -28.25
CA GLU A 34 -10.47 60.38 -27.24
C GLU A 34 -9.90 61.27 -26.13
N ALA A 35 -9.47 62.50 -26.44
CA ALA A 35 -9.01 63.46 -25.43
C ALA A 35 -10.15 63.84 -24.44
N THR A 36 -11.39 63.95 -24.93
CA THR A 36 -12.56 64.23 -24.08
C THR A 36 -12.93 63.02 -23.23
N LYS A 37 -12.78 61.80 -23.77
CA LYS A 37 -13.01 60.54 -23.05
C LYS A 37 -11.96 60.32 -21.95
N LEU A 38 -10.70 60.67 -22.18
CA LEU A 38 -9.64 60.61 -21.17
C LEU A 38 -9.87 61.59 -20.03
N LYS A 39 -10.28 62.84 -20.34
CA LYS A 39 -10.65 63.84 -19.32
C LYS A 39 -11.81 63.36 -18.43
N SER A 40 -12.78 62.65 -19.00
CA SER A 40 -13.88 62.05 -18.24
C SER A 40 -13.44 60.86 -17.37
N LEU A 41 -12.53 60.03 -17.87
CA LEU A 41 -12.04 58.83 -17.17
C LEU A 41 -11.06 59.18 -16.04
N GLN A 42 -10.23 60.20 -16.21
CA GLN A 42 -9.27 60.68 -15.20
C GLN A 42 -9.94 61.32 -13.98
N SER A 43 -11.17 61.79 -14.14
CA SER A 43 -11.96 62.30 -13.02
C SER A 43 -12.61 61.21 -12.16
N GLN A 44 -12.61 59.94 -12.60
CA GLN A 44 -13.20 58.84 -11.82
C GLN A 44 -12.20 58.27 -10.81
N ASP A 45 -12.64 58.08 -9.56
CA ASP A 45 -11.81 57.52 -8.50
C ASP A 45 -11.54 56.01 -8.66
N SER A 46 -12.32 55.31 -9.49
CA SER A 46 -12.00 53.95 -9.94
C SER A 46 -10.70 53.90 -10.74
N PHE A 47 -10.58 54.75 -11.78
CA PHE A 47 -9.39 54.81 -12.63
C PHE A 47 -8.13 55.13 -11.84
N LYS A 48 -8.18 56.10 -10.92
CA LYS A 48 -7.04 56.43 -10.06
C LYS A 48 -6.59 55.23 -9.21
N ARG A 49 -7.54 54.47 -8.65
CA ARG A 49 -7.22 53.26 -7.87
C ARG A 49 -6.61 52.17 -8.74
N ASP A 50 -7.06 52.02 -9.98
CA ASP A 50 -6.52 51.04 -10.92
C ASP A 50 -5.10 51.40 -11.33
N ALA A 51 -4.87 52.65 -11.72
CA ALA A 51 -3.55 53.17 -12.06
C ALA A 51 -2.56 53.04 -10.88
N LEU A 52 -3.00 53.37 -9.66
CA LEU A 52 -2.19 53.16 -8.46
C LEU A 52 -1.88 51.69 -8.22
N ARG A 53 -2.83 50.77 -8.46
CA ARG A 53 -2.59 49.33 -8.33
C ARG A 53 -1.56 48.84 -9.32
N THR A 54 -1.62 49.26 -10.58
CA THR A 54 -0.64 48.90 -11.61
C THR A 54 0.75 49.40 -11.27
N ILE A 55 0.87 50.67 -10.87
CA ILE A 55 2.14 51.26 -10.45
C ILE A 55 2.69 50.54 -9.21
N THR A 56 1.85 50.28 -8.20
CA THR A 56 2.26 49.55 -7.00
C THR A 56 2.76 48.15 -7.34
N ARG A 57 2.02 47.41 -8.19
CA ARG A 57 2.41 46.07 -8.65
C ARG A 57 3.78 46.10 -9.32
N PHE A 58 4.01 47.05 -10.21
CA PHE A 58 5.29 47.20 -10.90
C PHE A 58 6.43 47.51 -9.92
N LEU A 59 6.26 48.53 -9.06
CA LEU A 59 7.31 48.94 -8.12
C LEU A 59 7.62 47.87 -7.06
N SER A 60 6.63 47.06 -6.67
CA SER A 60 6.86 45.90 -5.79
C SER A 60 7.65 44.80 -6.50
N PHE A 61 7.46 44.61 -7.81
CA PHE A 61 8.20 43.63 -8.60
C PHE A 61 9.63 44.10 -8.90
N SER A 62 9.85 45.39 -9.13
CA SER A 62 11.15 45.97 -9.47
C SER A 62 12.05 46.28 -8.26
N GLU A 63 11.76 45.72 -7.08
CA GLU A 63 12.48 45.95 -5.81
C GLU A 63 12.71 47.43 -5.46
N PHE A 64 11.68 48.28 -5.64
CA PHE A 64 11.82 49.71 -5.36
C PHE A 64 12.25 49.96 -3.90
N PRO A 65 13.35 50.71 -3.64
CA PRO A 65 13.96 50.81 -2.31
C PRO A 65 13.16 51.67 -1.30
N GLY A 66 12.13 52.40 -1.76
CA GLY A 66 11.31 53.27 -0.91
C GLY A 66 10.03 52.60 -0.39
N PRO A 67 9.48 53.05 0.77
CA PRO A 67 8.24 52.51 1.31
C PRO A 67 7.05 52.81 0.39
N LEU A 68 6.50 51.76 -0.23
CA LEU A 68 5.32 51.83 -1.11
C LEU A 68 4.03 51.93 -0.28
N SER A 69 3.70 53.14 0.19
CA SER A 69 2.38 53.41 0.77
C SER A 69 1.45 54.03 -0.27
N ALA A 70 0.20 53.56 -0.35
CA ALA A 70 -0.85 54.19 -1.17
C ALA A 70 -1.01 55.69 -0.84
N LYS A 71 -0.69 56.09 0.39
CA LYS A 71 -0.68 57.50 0.82
C LYS A 71 0.49 58.29 0.23
N ALA A 72 1.66 57.68 0.07
CA ALA A 72 2.82 58.32 -0.54
C ALA A 72 2.61 58.57 -2.05
N LEU A 73 1.93 57.64 -2.74
CA LEU A 73 1.59 57.77 -4.16
C LEU A 73 0.38 58.68 -4.41
N SER A 74 -0.44 58.98 -3.40
CA SER A 74 -1.59 59.88 -3.57
C SER A 74 -1.20 61.36 -3.74
N SER A 75 0.01 61.74 -3.32
CA SER A 75 0.56 63.09 -3.44
C SER A 75 2.10 63.04 -3.40
N PRO A 76 2.76 62.67 -4.50
CA PRO A 76 4.21 62.50 -4.50
C PRO A 76 4.94 63.83 -4.25
N GLN A 77 5.93 63.80 -3.36
CA GLN A 77 6.87 64.91 -3.18
C GLN A 77 7.93 64.85 -4.29
N ARG A 78 8.47 66.01 -4.69
CA ARG A 78 9.40 66.16 -5.82
C ARG A 78 10.77 65.44 -5.70
N ARG A 79 11.03 64.66 -4.65
CA ARG A 79 12.38 64.16 -4.29
C ARG A 79 12.54 62.64 -4.43
N CYS A 80 12.25 62.06 -5.59
CA CYS A 80 12.46 60.62 -5.83
C CYS A 80 13.01 60.31 -7.24
N PHE A 81 13.90 61.14 -7.77
CA PHE A 81 14.61 60.81 -9.02
C PHE A 81 15.99 60.26 -8.70
N ASP A 82 16.33 59.15 -9.33
CA ASP A 82 17.63 58.49 -9.26
C ASP A 82 18.68 59.28 -10.06
N ASP A 83 19.90 59.43 -9.51
CA ASP A 83 21.00 60.22 -10.10
C ASP A 83 21.54 59.61 -11.42
N SER A 84 21.14 58.37 -11.72
CA SER A 84 21.53 57.62 -12.92
C SER A 84 20.85 58.12 -14.21
N VAL A 85 19.67 58.74 -14.10
CA VAL A 85 18.95 59.30 -15.24
C VAL A 85 19.35 60.78 -15.37
N LYS A 86 19.70 61.23 -16.58
CA LYS A 86 20.06 62.64 -16.88
C LYS A 86 18.92 63.66 -16.60
N ILE A 87 17.84 63.25 -15.94
CA ILE A 87 16.74 64.09 -15.51
C ILE A 87 17.12 64.71 -14.16
N THR A 88 17.71 65.91 -14.22
CA THR A 88 17.97 66.71 -13.03
C THR A 88 16.69 67.44 -12.61
N ALA A 89 16.65 67.91 -11.36
CA ALA A 89 15.53 68.71 -10.88
C ALA A 89 15.28 69.99 -11.71
N GLU A 90 16.31 70.48 -12.41
CA GLU A 90 16.25 71.68 -13.25
C GLU A 90 15.66 71.41 -14.65
N ASN A 91 15.87 70.22 -15.21
CA ASN A 91 15.42 69.87 -16.57
C ASN A 91 14.18 68.95 -16.61
N VAL A 92 13.69 68.47 -15.45
CA VAL A 92 12.53 67.57 -15.35
C VAL A 92 11.30 68.07 -16.11
N ASN A 93 11.10 69.38 -16.17
CA ASN A 93 9.95 69.98 -16.85
C ASN A 93 10.04 69.89 -18.38
N ASP A 94 11.24 69.73 -18.94
CA ASP A 94 11.51 69.61 -20.37
C ASP A 94 11.73 68.15 -20.78
N GLU A 95 12.51 67.40 -20.00
CA GLU A 95 12.90 66.03 -20.33
C GLU A 95 11.76 65.02 -20.12
N VAL A 96 10.93 65.16 -19.08
CA VAL A 96 9.84 64.19 -18.85
C VAL A 96 8.79 64.23 -19.98
N PRO A 97 8.25 65.39 -20.39
CA PRO A 97 7.35 65.44 -21.54
C PRO A 97 7.98 64.96 -22.84
N ARG A 98 9.28 65.23 -23.03
CA ARG A 98 10.04 64.78 -24.20
C ARG A 98 10.16 63.26 -24.22
N LEU A 99 10.53 62.64 -23.09
CA LEU A 99 10.64 61.20 -22.95
C LEU A 99 9.31 60.51 -23.28
N PHE A 100 8.20 60.95 -22.66
CA PHE A 100 6.86 60.40 -22.94
C PHE A 100 6.49 60.55 -24.42
N LYS A 101 6.90 61.62 -25.08
CA LYS A 101 6.69 61.81 -26.53
C LYS A 101 7.56 60.86 -27.36
N GLU A 102 8.81 60.64 -27.00
CA GLU A 102 9.74 59.75 -27.71
C GLU A 102 9.33 58.28 -27.63
N ILE A 103 8.86 57.83 -26.46
CA ILE A 103 8.32 56.47 -26.27
C ILE A 103 6.89 56.29 -26.84
N GLY A 104 6.30 57.34 -27.41
CA GLY A 104 5.04 57.26 -28.14
C GLY A 104 3.77 57.39 -27.27
N TYR A 105 3.85 58.00 -26.08
CA TYR A 105 2.69 58.26 -25.24
C TYR A 105 1.64 59.10 -26.00
N PRO A 106 0.37 58.65 -26.08
CA PRO A 106 -0.62 59.26 -26.97
C PRO A 106 -1.13 60.64 -26.52
N PHE A 107 -0.90 61.04 -25.27
CA PHE A 107 -1.41 62.29 -24.70
C PHE A 107 -0.27 63.26 -24.38
N PRO A 108 -0.29 64.49 -24.92
CA PRO A 108 0.78 65.44 -24.68
C PRO A 108 0.77 65.92 -23.22
N ILE A 109 1.91 65.85 -22.56
CA ILE A 109 2.15 66.46 -21.25
C ILE A 109 2.74 67.85 -21.48
N SER A 110 2.10 68.91 -20.95
CA SER A 110 2.63 70.27 -21.13
C SER A 110 3.71 70.59 -20.10
N LYS A 111 4.66 71.46 -20.47
CA LYS A 111 5.68 71.98 -19.54
C LYS A 111 5.06 72.63 -18.29
N SER A 112 3.92 73.31 -18.46
CA SER A 112 3.17 73.91 -17.35
C SER A 112 2.58 72.88 -16.38
N ALA A 113 2.19 71.69 -16.85
CA ALA A 113 1.66 70.63 -15.99
C ALA A 113 2.73 70.07 -15.04
N MET A 114 4.00 70.06 -15.48
CA MET A 114 5.15 69.62 -14.69
C MET A 114 5.57 70.61 -13.59
N LEU A 115 5.12 71.87 -13.67
CA LEU A 115 5.38 72.87 -12.62
C LEU A 115 4.63 72.56 -11.32
N ALA A 116 3.56 71.78 -11.35
CA ALA A 116 2.79 71.42 -10.16
C ALA A 116 2.10 70.04 -10.35
N PRO A 117 2.88 68.95 -10.47
CA PRO A 117 2.37 67.66 -10.92
C PRO A 117 1.44 67.00 -9.89
N GLY A 118 1.58 67.33 -8.60
CA GLY A 118 0.75 66.83 -7.50
C GLY A 118 -0.55 67.62 -7.26
N THR A 119 -0.86 68.63 -8.07
CA THR A 119 -2.13 69.36 -7.90
C THR A 119 -3.32 68.48 -8.27
N GLY A 120 -4.44 68.60 -7.55
CA GLY A 120 -5.58 67.68 -7.69
C GLY A 120 -6.14 67.54 -9.11
N HIS A 121 -5.95 68.55 -9.97
CA HIS A 121 -6.39 68.52 -11.37
C HIS A 121 -5.32 67.97 -12.35
N GLN A 122 -4.03 68.11 -12.04
CA GLN A 122 -2.93 67.59 -12.87
C GLN A 122 -2.53 66.17 -12.48
N TRP A 123 -2.65 65.80 -11.22
CA TRP A 123 -2.20 64.50 -10.72
C TRP A 123 -2.84 63.30 -11.45
N PRO A 124 -4.14 63.30 -11.78
CA PRO A 124 -4.73 62.20 -12.54
C PRO A 124 -4.13 62.01 -13.94
N HIS A 125 -3.66 63.09 -14.57
CA HIS A 125 -3.02 63.03 -15.89
C HIS A 125 -1.64 62.39 -15.80
N HIS A 126 -0.83 62.78 -14.80
CA HIS A 126 0.49 62.19 -14.57
C HIS A 126 0.38 60.74 -14.11
N LEU A 127 -0.60 60.42 -13.28
CA LEU A 127 -0.88 59.06 -12.82
C LEU A 127 -1.26 58.14 -13.99
N ALA A 128 -2.04 58.62 -14.95
CA ALA A 128 -2.36 57.88 -16.18
C ALA A 128 -1.10 57.62 -17.03
N ALA A 129 -0.22 58.61 -17.16
CA ALA A 129 1.03 58.46 -17.90
C ALA A 129 1.97 57.45 -17.24
N LEU A 130 2.11 57.50 -15.92
CA LEU A 130 2.90 56.56 -15.15
C LEU A 130 2.34 55.14 -15.20
N SER A 131 1.02 54.97 -15.07
CA SER A 131 0.38 53.65 -15.19
C SER A 131 0.62 53.04 -16.56
N TRP A 132 0.48 53.83 -17.63
CA TRP A 132 0.75 53.38 -18.99
C TRP A 132 2.22 52.96 -19.19
N LEU A 133 3.16 53.73 -18.63
CA LEU A 133 4.58 53.36 -18.66
C LEU A 133 4.82 52.04 -17.91
N CYS A 134 4.25 51.87 -16.72
CA CYS A 134 4.33 50.62 -15.98
C CYS A 134 3.73 49.44 -16.75
N GLU A 135 2.60 49.61 -17.44
CA GLU A 135 2.01 48.57 -18.29
C GLU A 135 2.94 48.17 -19.44
N LEU A 136 3.58 49.15 -20.09
CA LEU A 136 4.57 48.86 -21.13
C LEU A 136 5.77 48.09 -20.59
N LEU A 137 6.30 48.48 -19.43
CA LEU A 137 7.44 47.81 -18.82
C LEU A 137 7.08 46.40 -18.32
N ILE A 138 5.86 46.19 -17.81
CA ILE A 138 5.35 44.86 -17.47
C ILE A 138 5.23 44.01 -18.72
N TYR A 139 4.64 44.54 -19.79
CA TYR A 139 4.51 43.83 -21.07
C TYR A 139 5.88 43.47 -21.65
N GLU A 140 6.83 44.41 -21.60
CA GLU A 140 8.19 44.17 -22.09
C GLU A 140 8.85 43.03 -21.30
N ASN A 141 8.71 43.05 -19.98
CA ASN A 141 9.25 42.02 -19.11
C ASN A 141 8.55 40.64 -19.26
N GLU A 142 7.23 40.61 -19.44
CA GLU A 142 6.50 39.34 -19.58
C GLU A 142 6.69 38.72 -20.98
N PHE A 143 6.82 39.53 -22.03
CA PHE A 143 6.80 39.04 -23.41
C PHE A 143 8.20 38.82 -23.99
N PHE A 144 9.12 39.77 -23.82
CA PHE A 144 10.45 39.66 -24.44
C PHE A 144 11.35 38.67 -23.71
N TYR A 145 11.25 38.51 -22.39
CA TYR A 145 12.04 37.49 -21.69
C TYR A 145 11.57 36.07 -22.00
N GLN A 146 10.27 35.86 -22.23
CA GLN A 146 9.76 34.56 -22.67
C GLN A 146 10.18 34.24 -24.11
N GLU A 147 10.16 35.24 -24.99
CA GLU A 147 10.60 35.07 -26.38
C GLU A 147 12.12 34.89 -26.47
N GLU A 148 12.90 35.56 -25.63
CA GLU A 148 14.36 35.39 -25.55
C GLU A 148 14.74 34.01 -24.97
N GLU A 149 14.04 33.52 -23.95
CA GLU A 149 14.26 32.17 -23.39
C GLU A 149 13.81 31.06 -24.35
N ALA A 150 12.68 31.27 -25.05
CA ALA A 150 12.22 30.35 -26.10
C ALA A 150 13.15 30.38 -27.32
N ALA A 151 13.60 31.56 -27.74
CA ALA A 151 14.55 31.73 -28.83
C ALA A 151 15.94 31.17 -28.46
N GLU A 152 16.40 31.32 -27.22
CA GLU A 152 17.63 30.66 -26.75
C GLU A 152 17.49 29.15 -26.74
N MET A 153 16.34 28.60 -26.30
CA MET A 153 16.12 27.16 -26.28
C MET A 153 16.03 26.57 -27.71
N GLN A 154 15.47 27.32 -28.65
CA GLN A 154 15.38 26.94 -30.07
C GLN A 154 16.72 27.14 -30.79
N ALA A 155 17.43 28.24 -30.53
CA ALA A 155 18.79 28.51 -31.01
C ALA A 155 19.80 27.52 -30.42
N ALA A 156 19.54 27.01 -29.22
CA ALA A 156 20.35 25.96 -28.60
C ALA A 156 20.33 24.64 -29.38
N ARG A 157 19.29 24.40 -30.17
CA ARG A 157 19.18 23.24 -31.07
C ARG A 157 19.63 23.52 -32.50
N GLY A 158 19.53 24.76 -32.99
CA GLY A 158 19.70 25.08 -34.41
C GLY A 158 21.09 25.56 -34.84
N ASP A 159 21.77 26.37 -34.01
CA ASP A 159 22.98 27.10 -34.47
C ASP A 159 24.20 26.86 -33.56
N VAL A 160 24.65 25.60 -33.54
CA VAL A 160 25.89 25.22 -32.86
C VAL A 160 27.10 25.93 -33.50
N VAL A 161 27.11 26.06 -34.83
CA VAL A 161 28.20 26.69 -35.58
C VAL A 161 28.28 28.19 -35.29
N GLY A 162 27.17 28.92 -35.30
CA GLY A 162 27.14 30.35 -35.01
C GLY A 162 27.62 30.68 -33.60
N ARG A 163 27.29 29.85 -32.60
CA ARG A 163 27.81 30.01 -31.23
C ARG A 163 29.30 29.72 -31.13
N MET A 164 29.79 28.68 -31.80
CA MET A 164 31.23 28.40 -31.85
C MET A 164 32.00 29.53 -32.53
N VAL A 165 31.45 30.08 -33.62
CA VAL A 165 32.00 31.26 -34.30
C VAL A 165 31.99 32.47 -33.38
N ALA A 166 30.87 32.77 -32.72
CA ALA A 166 30.73 33.90 -31.79
C ALA A 166 31.68 33.79 -30.59
N ALA A 167 31.93 32.58 -30.06
CA ALA A 167 32.85 32.35 -28.95
C ALA A 167 34.33 32.45 -29.36
N ALA A 168 34.67 32.01 -30.58
CA ALA A 168 36.03 32.05 -31.10
C ALA A 168 36.43 33.45 -31.64
N TYR A 169 35.46 34.24 -32.09
CA TYR A 169 35.68 35.54 -32.73
C TYR A 169 36.46 36.56 -31.86
N PRO A 170 36.16 36.74 -30.55
CA PRO A 170 36.91 37.67 -29.70
C PRO A 170 38.38 37.29 -29.51
N GLN A 171 38.73 36.00 -29.61
CA GLN A 171 40.08 35.50 -29.32
C GLN A 171 40.99 35.50 -30.55
N LEU A 172 40.43 35.19 -31.72
CA LEU A 172 41.18 35.00 -32.97
C LEU A 172 41.10 36.22 -33.91
N GLY A 173 40.23 37.18 -33.60
CA GLY A 173 40.09 38.42 -34.36
C GLY A 173 39.59 38.18 -35.79
N LYS A 174 40.12 38.97 -36.75
CA LYS A 174 39.65 38.97 -38.15
C LYS A 174 40.31 37.93 -39.06
N ASP A 175 41.22 37.09 -38.55
CA ASP A 175 41.86 36.07 -39.38
C ASP A 175 40.85 34.95 -39.72
N PRO A 176 40.39 34.86 -40.99
CA PRO A 176 39.36 33.90 -41.37
C PRO A 176 39.86 32.45 -41.27
N GLN A 177 41.16 32.22 -41.46
CA GLN A 177 41.73 30.87 -41.46
C GLN A 177 41.90 30.33 -40.05
N ALA A 178 42.40 31.16 -39.12
CA ALA A 178 42.52 30.78 -37.72
C ALA A 178 41.14 30.52 -37.09
N LEU A 179 40.13 31.34 -37.40
CA LEU A 179 38.75 31.15 -36.94
C LEU A 179 38.15 29.84 -37.49
N LYS A 180 38.32 29.57 -38.79
CA LYS A 180 37.84 28.33 -39.43
C LYS A 180 38.50 27.09 -38.82
N ALA A 181 39.81 27.12 -38.58
CA ALA A 181 40.53 26.01 -37.98
C ALA A 181 40.07 25.72 -36.55
N ALA A 182 39.84 26.77 -35.75
CA ALA A 182 39.33 26.64 -34.38
C ALA A 182 37.91 26.03 -34.34
N VAL A 183 36.99 26.55 -35.15
CA VAL A 183 35.61 26.04 -35.23
C VAL A 183 35.57 24.61 -35.73
N LEU A 184 36.33 24.26 -36.78
CA LEU A 184 36.41 22.88 -37.26
C LEU A 184 37.02 21.93 -36.22
N GLY A 185 38.07 22.36 -35.51
CA GLY A 185 38.68 21.56 -34.44
C GLY A 185 37.70 21.25 -33.30
N GLN A 186 36.93 22.25 -32.88
CA GLN A 186 35.92 22.08 -31.84
C GLN A 186 34.74 21.23 -32.34
N LEU A 187 34.34 21.35 -33.61
CA LEU A 187 33.31 20.51 -34.23
C LEU A 187 33.74 19.05 -34.25
N HIS A 188 34.99 18.77 -34.63
CA HIS A 188 35.55 17.41 -34.60
C HIS A 188 35.67 16.86 -33.19
N ALA A 189 35.95 17.68 -32.18
CA ALA A 189 35.95 17.25 -30.78
C ALA A 189 34.55 16.85 -30.32
N MET A 190 33.54 17.70 -30.59
CA MET A 190 32.14 17.40 -30.28
C MET A 190 31.65 16.16 -31.03
N ASN A 191 32.02 15.98 -32.30
CA ASN A 191 31.61 14.80 -33.06
C ASN A 191 32.23 13.51 -32.48
N ARG A 192 33.50 13.54 -32.05
CA ARG A 192 34.12 12.38 -31.37
C ARG A 192 33.44 12.05 -30.04
N GLU A 193 33.03 13.07 -29.28
CA GLU A 193 32.31 12.88 -28.02
C GLU A 193 30.89 12.36 -28.26
N ALA A 194 30.20 12.85 -29.29
CA ALA A 194 28.91 12.35 -29.73
C ALA A 194 29.00 10.88 -30.20
N GLU A 195 30.04 10.53 -30.96
CA GLU A 195 30.30 9.15 -31.37
C GLU A 195 30.61 8.24 -30.17
N ALA A 196 31.40 8.71 -29.20
CA ALA A 196 31.72 7.97 -27.98
C ALA A 196 30.47 7.73 -27.11
N THR A 197 29.63 8.75 -26.93
CA THR A 197 28.36 8.62 -26.20
C THR A 197 27.37 7.72 -26.93
N GLN A 198 27.30 7.79 -28.26
CA GLN A 198 26.51 6.88 -29.08
C GLN A 198 26.98 5.43 -28.93
N GLN A 199 28.29 5.17 -28.97
CA GLN A 199 28.86 3.84 -28.75
C GLN A 199 28.58 3.32 -27.34
N GLN A 200 28.70 4.17 -26.32
CA GLN A 200 28.37 3.81 -24.93
C GLN A 200 26.89 3.45 -24.79
N LEU A 201 25.99 4.24 -25.38
CA LEU A 201 24.56 3.96 -25.36
C LEU A 201 24.24 2.64 -26.09
N GLN A 202 24.91 2.39 -27.21
CA GLN A 202 24.76 1.15 -27.97
C GLN A 202 25.22 -0.08 -27.16
N GLN A 203 26.34 0.01 -26.45
CA GLN A 203 26.81 -1.04 -25.53
C GLN A 203 25.81 -1.27 -24.39
N GLN A 204 25.28 -0.20 -23.81
CA GLN A 204 24.28 -0.29 -22.74
C GLN A 204 22.97 -0.94 -23.23
N LEU A 205 22.52 -0.62 -24.44
CA LEU A 205 21.38 -1.27 -25.08
C LEU A 205 21.64 -2.76 -25.30
N GLN A 206 22.82 -3.13 -25.78
CA GLN A 206 23.20 -4.53 -25.98
C GLN A 206 23.24 -5.31 -24.65
N GLN A 207 23.78 -4.71 -23.60
CA GLN A 207 23.78 -5.31 -22.26
C GLN A 207 22.36 -5.50 -21.72
N ARG A 208 21.48 -4.50 -21.88
CA ARG A 208 20.07 -4.63 -21.47
C ARG A 208 19.32 -5.70 -22.27
N GLN A 209 19.59 -5.84 -23.57
CA GLN A 209 19.01 -6.91 -24.38
C GLN A 209 19.45 -8.30 -23.89
N GLN A 210 20.73 -8.46 -23.51
CA GLN A 210 21.22 -9.71 -22.93
C GLN A 210 20.57 -10.01 -21.57
N GLN A 211 20.38 -9.00 -20.73
CA GLN A 211 19.67 -9.14 -19.45
C GLN A 211 18.22 -9.56 -19.64
N LEU A 212 17.51 -8.94 -20.60
CA LEU A 212 16.13 -9.32 -20.94
C LEU A 212 16.07 -10.76 -21.44
N ALA A 213 16.98 -11.17 -22.32
CA ALA A 213 17.05 -12.54 -22.82
C ALA A 213 17.30 -13.57 -21.69
N ALA A 214 18.13 -13.23 -20.70
CA ALA A 214 18.36 -14.08 -19.53
C ALA A 214 17.10 -14.22 -18.67
N VAL A 215 16.42 -13.11 -18.37
CA VAL A 215 15.15 -13.13 -17.61
C VAL A 215 14.06 -13.91 -18.36
N GLU A 216 13.98 -13.77 -19.69
CA GLU A 216 13.04 -14.56 -20.50
C GLU A 216 13.35 -16.07 -20.48
N ALA A 217 14.62 -16.46 -20.37
CA ALA A 217 15.01 -17.87 -20.23
C ALA A 217 14.58 -18.41 -18.85
N GLU A 218 14.85 -17.67 -17.77
CA GLU A 218 14.44 -18.03 -16.41
C GLU A 218 12.90 -18.15 -16.30
N LEU A 219 12.15 -17.24 -16.92
CA LEU A 219 10.69 -17.31 -16.94
C LEU A 219 10.16 -18.54 -17.69
N ARG A 220 10.82 -18.97 -18.78
CA ARG A 220 10.47 -20.22 -19.47
C ARG A 220 10.76 -21.45 -18.62
N GLU A 221 11.89 -21.48 -17.92
CA GLU A 221 12.21 -22.58 -17.00
C GLU A 221 11.20 -22.67 -15.86
N ASN A 222 10.85 -21.53 -15.26
CA ASN A 222 9.82 -21.47 -14.21
C ASN A 222 8.44 -21.93 -14.72
N ALA A 223 8.07 -21.57 -15.95
CA ALA A 223 6.83 -22.04 -16.56
C ALA A 223 6.82 -23.57 -16.73
N SER A 224 7.94 -24.15 -17.19
CA SER A 224 8.13 -25.61 -17.30
C SER A 224 8.04 -26.30 -15.93
N LEU A 225 8.64 -25.72 -14.89
CA LEU A 225 8.55 -26.24 -13.52
C LEU A 225 7.11 -26.21 -12.99
N MET A 226 6.36 -25.14 -13.26
CA MET A 226 4.95 -25.01 -12.88
C MET A 226 4.08 -26.06 -13.58
N GLU A 227 4.32 -26.34 -14.86
CA GLU A 227 3.62 -27.39 -15.60
C GLU A 227 3.96 -28.79 -15.06
N SER A 228 5.22 -29.04 -14.72
CA SER A 228 5.66 -30.28 -14.06
C SER A 228 4.99 -30.47 -12.68
N LEU A 229 4.90 -29.42 -11.87
CA LEU A 229 4.19 -29.45 -10.59
C LEU A 229 2.69 -29.68 -10.76
N ALA A 230 2.06 -29.05 -11.75
CA ALA A 230 0.66 -29.27 -12.07
C ALA A 230 0.38 -30.73 -12.45
N THR A 231 1.19 -31.31 -13.33
CA THR A 231 1.06 -32.73 -13.71
C THR A 231 1.30 -33.69 -12.54
N ALA A 232 2.28 -33.39 -11.67
CA ALA A 232 2.55 -34.19 -10.47
C ALA A 232 1.39 -34.14 -9.46
N THR A 233 0.82 -32.95 -9.23
CA THR A 233 -0.33 -32.77 -8.32
C THR A 233 -1.62 -33.40 -8.87
N GLU A 234 -1.83 -33.36 -10.20
CA GLU A 234 -2.93 -34.10 -10.84
C GLU A 234 -2.77 -35.62 -10.68
N ALA A 235 -1.55 -36.14 -10.87
CA ALA A 235 -1.27 -37.56 -10.66
C ALA A 235 -1.48 -38.01 -9.19
N GLU A 236 -1.09 -37.18 -8.23
CA GLU A 236 -1.33 -37.44 -6.80
C GLU A 236 -2.83 -37.43 -6.48
N ARG A 237 -3.58 -36.45 -7.00
CA ARG A 237 -5.04 -36.38 -6.85
C ARG A 237 -5.71 -37.63 -7.42
N ASP A 238 -5.32 -38.07 -8.61
CA ASP A 238 -5.92 -39.24 -9.25
C ASP A 238 -5.58 -40.54 -8.49
N SER A 239 -4.38 -40.63 -7.92
CA SER A 239 -3.99 -41.71 -6.99
C SER A 239 -4.86 -41.73 -5.73
N LEU A 240 -5.09 -40.57 -5.10
CA LEU A 240 -5.97 -40.46 -3.92
C LEU A 240 -7.43 -40.81 -4.25
N LEU A 241 -7.93 -40.43 -5.43
CA LEU A 241 -9.27 -40.82 -5.89
C LEU A 241 -9.39 -42.34 -6.09
N LEU A 242 -8.33 -43.00 -6.60
CA LEU A 242 -8.28 -44.45 -6.69
C LEU A 242 -8.29 -45.11 -5.31
N GLN A 243 -7.51 -44.60 -4.35
CA GLN A 243 -7.52 -45.08 -2.97
C GLN A 243 -8.89 -44.90 -2.32
N GLN A 244 -9.54 -43.75 -2.51
CA GLN A 244 -10.88 -43.49 -2.01
C GLN A 244 -11.90 -44.49 -2.57
N LYS A 245 -11.86 -44.77 -3.88
CA LYS A 245 -12.73 -45.78 -4.51
C LYS A 245 -12.49 -47.17 -3.93
N ALA A 246 -11.22 -47.58 -3.76
CA ALA A 246 -10.88 -48.87 -3.17
C ALA A 246 -11.44 -49.02 -1.74
N VAL A 247 -11.30 -47.98 -0.91
CA VAL A 247 -11.86 -47.98 0.45
C VAL A 247 -13.38 -48.06 0.42
N LEU A 248 -14.06 -47.34 -0.48
CA LEU A 248 -15.52 -47.43 -0.63
C LEU A 248 -15.98 -48.83 -1.04
N GLU A 249 -15.26 -49.48 -1.96
CA GLU A 249 -15.53 -50.88 -2.33
C GLU A 249 -15.32 -51.85 -1.16
N GLU A 250 -14.29 -51.65 -0.34
CA GLU A 250 -14.07 -52.46 0.87
C GLU A 250 -15.19 -52.24 1.90
N VAL A 251 -15.60 -50.99 2.14
CA VAL A 251 -16.73 -50.66 3.01
C VAL A 251 -18.01 -51.33 2.50
N GLN A 252 -18.24 -51.32 1.19
CA GLN A 252 -19.38 -52.00 0.58
C GLN A 252 -19.31 -53.52 0.78
N LYS A 253 -18.15 -54.14 0.52
CA LYS A 253 -17.92 -55.58 0.76
C LYS A 253 -18.13 -55.94 2.23
N LEU A 254 -17.67 -55.11 3.17
CA LEU A 254 -17.91 -55.30 4.60
C LEU A 254 -19.40 -55.18 4.92
N GLY A 255 -20.09 -54.19 4.34
CA GLY A 255 -21.53 -54.04 4.47
C GLY A 255 -22.30 -55.27 3.98
N ASP A 256 -21.91 -55.84 2.84
CA ASP A 256 -22.53 -57.04 2.30
C ASP A 256 -22.17 -58.30 3.11
N ARG A 257 -20.95 -58.38 3.67
CA ARG A 257 -20.59 -59.44 4.64
C ARG A 257 -21.42 -59.35 5.92
N ILE A 258 -21.65 -58.15 6.45
CA ILE A 258 -22.50 -57.92 7.63
C ILE A 258 -23.94 -58.37 7.33
N LYS A 259 -24.48 -58.01 6.16
CA LYS A 259 -25.80 -58.49 5.71
C LYS A 259 -25.85 -60.01 5.56
N ALA A 260 -24.81 -60.61 4.96
CA ALA A 260 -24.72 -62.05 4.73
C ALA A 260 -24.55 -62.86 6.04
N GLN A 261 -23.94 -62.27 7.07
CA GLN A 261 -23.86 -62.86 8.41
C GLN A 261 -25.21 -62.88 9.12
N GLY A 262 -26.28 -62.36 8.51
CA GLY A 262 -27.64 -62.48 9.04
C GLY A 262 -27.85 -61.71 10.35
N ILE A 263 -26.90 -60.82 10.71
CA ILE A 263 -27.08 -59.91 11.84
C ILE A 263 -28.13 -58.90 11.39
N ASP A 264 -29.39 -59.22 11.70
CA ASP A 264 -30.52 -58.35 11.46
C ASP A 264 -30.17 -56.98 12.05
N LYS A 265 -30.55 -55.90 11.36
CA LYS A 265 -30.50 -54.55 11.92
C LYS A 265 -31.17 -54.51 13.30
N ALA A 266 -32.18 -55.34 13.54
CA ALA A 266 -32.81 -55.53 14.84
C ALA A 266 -31.92 -56.21 15.88
N GLU A 267 -30.97 -57.06 15.48
CA GLU A 267 -29.98 -57.68 16.36
C GLU A 267 -28.85 -56.70 16.70
N VAL A 268 -28.39 -55.88 15.74
CA VAL A 268 -27.45 -54.77 16.02
C VAL A 268 -28.08 -53.75 16.97
N GLU A 269 -29.34 -53.36 16.75
CA GLU A 269 -30.06 -52.46 17.65
C GLU A 269 -30.38 -53.12 19.01
N ARG A 270 -30.60 -54.45 19.07
CA ARG A 270 -30.69 -55.19 20.33
C ARG A 270 -29.37 -55.13 21.11
N ILE A 271 -28.25 -55.41 20.45
CA ILE A 271 -26.92 -55.31 21.07
C ILE A 271 -26.65 -53.87 21.52
N ARG A 272 -27.03 -52.87 20.72
CA ARG A 272 -26.92 -51.45 21.09
C ARG A 272 -27.75 -51.12 22.33
N HIS A 273 -28.96 -51.65 22.42
CA HIS A 273 -29.83 -51.49 23.58
C HIS A 273 -29.28 -52.20 24.82
N ASP A 274 -28.77 -53.43 24.67
CA ASP A 274 -28.14 -54.18 25.76
C ASP A 274 -26.87 -53.49 26.26
N VAL A 275 -26.05 -52.93 25.37
CA VAL A 275 -24.89 -52.12 25.74
C VAL A 275 -25.32 -50.85 26.49
N SER A 276 -26.38 -50.17 26.06
CA SER A 276 -26.93 -49.01 26.79
C SER A 276 -27.44 -49.42 28.18
N ARG A 277 -28.17 -50.53 28.28
CA ARG A 277 -28.65 -51.08 29.56
C ARG A 277 -27.51 -51.48 30.49
N LEU A 278 -26.45 -52.08 29.95
CA LEU A 278 -25.23 -52.40 30.70
C LEU A 278 -24.50 -51.14 31.15
N ARG A 279 -24.47 -50.08 30.34
CA ARG A 279 -23.90 -48.78 30.75
C ARG A 279 -24.71 -48.14 31.87
N GLU A 280 -26.04 -48.18 31.82
CA GLU A 280 -26.91 -47.71 32.89
C GLU A 280 -26.71 -48.52 34.18
N GLY A 281 -26.64 -49.85 34.08
CA GLY A 281 -26.33 -50.73 35.21
C GLY A 281 -24.95 -50.48 35.80
N LEU A 282 -23.94 -50.20 34.98
CA LEU A 282 -22.61 -49.77 35.42
C LEU A 282 -22.67 -48.42 36.13
N SER A 283 -23.41 -47.44 35.60
CA SER A 283 -23.59 -46.14 36.26
C SER A 283 -24.26 -46.28 37.62
N HIS A 284 -25.28 -47.15 37.76
CA HIS A 284 -25.92 -47.44 39.03
C HIS A 284 -24.92 -48.03 40.03
N ARG A 285 -24.17 -49.05 39.63
CA ARG A 285 -23.13 -49.67 40.48
C ARG A 285 -22.02 -48.70 40.85
N THR A 286 -21.65 -47.78 39.96
CA THR A 286 -20.68 -46.72 40.26
C THR A 286 -21.23 -45.78 41.35
N LYS A 287 -22.50 -45.36 41.25
CA LYS A 287 -23.16 -44.55 42.29
C LYS A 287 -23.27 -45.29 43.63
N GLU A 288 -23.55 -46.58 43.61
CA GLU A 288 -23.52 -47.42 44.83
C GLU A 288 -22.12 -47.43 45.44
N ILE A 289 -21.08 -47.63 44.63
CA ILE A 289 -19.69 -47.59 45.09
C ILE A 289 -19.34 -46.21 45.67
N GLU A 290 -19.77 -45.12 45.04
CA GLU A 290 -19.60 -43.76 45.55
C GLU A 290 -20.29 -43.58 46.90
N SER A 291 -21.56 -44.02 47.03
CA SER A 291 -22.30 -43.94 48.30
C SER A 291 -21.65 -44.77 49.42
N LEU A 292 -21.13 -45.95 49.10
CA LEU A 292 -20.39 -46.79 50.05
C LEU A 292 -19.05 -46.16 50.42
N SER A 293 -18.40 -45.48 49.47
CA SER A 293 -17.15 -44.77 49.72
C SER A 293 -17.37 -43.55 50.62
N GLU A 294 -18.47 -42.81 50.43
CA GLU A 294 -18.88 -41.70 51.29
C GLU A 294 -19.25 -42.19 52.70
N GLY A 295 -19.97 -43.30 52.81
CA GLY A 295 -20.25 -43.95 54.10
C GLY A 295 -18.97 -44.41 54.81
N LEU A 296 -18.00 -44.93 54.07
CA LEU A 296 -16.69 -45.33 54.61
C LEU A 296 -15.87 -44.10 55.05
N GLN A 297 -15.89 -43.01 54.29
CA GLN A 297 -15.23 -41.76 54.66
C GLN A 297 -15.82 -41.18 55.95
N THR A 298 -17.15 -41.18 56.08
CA THR A 298 -17.85 -40.77 57.30
C THR A 298 -17.41 -41.61 58.52
N LEU A 299 -17.19 -42.90 58.32
CA LEU A 299 -16.70 -43.80 59.37
C LEU A 299 -15.25 -43.49 59.75
N ILE A 300 -14.40 -43.20 58.77
CA ILE A 300 -13.00 -42.78 58.98
C ILE A 300 -12.95 -41.49 59.79
N ASP A 301 -13.74 -40.49 59.41
CA ASP A 301 -13.80 -39.20 60.10
C ASP A 301 -14.25 -39.39 61.55
N LYS A 302 -15.24 -40.25 61.79
CA LYS A 302 -15.70 -40.61 63.15
C LYS A 302 -14.60 -41.28 63.99
N VAL A 303 -13.83 -42.20 63.39
CA VAL A 303 -12.69 -42.83 64.06
C VAL A 303 -11.59 -41.82 64.37
N ALA A 304 -11.34 -40.87 63.47
CA ALA A 304 -10.38 -39.79 63.70
C ALA A 304 -10.83 -38.88 64.87
N ASP A 305 -12.10 -38.49 64.90
CA ASP A 305 -12.69 -37.72 66.00
C ASP A 305 -12.58 -38.45 67.33
N ASP A 306 -12.90 -39.75 67.35
CA ASP A 306 -12.82 -40.55 68.57
C ASP A 306 -11.37 -40.79 69.02
N SER A 307 -10.43 -40.92 68.09
CA SER A 307 -8.99 -40.95 68.37
C SER A 307 -8.50 -39.62 68.97
N GLU A 308 -9.01 -38.49 68.48
CA GLU A 308 -8.66 -37.16 68.98
C GLU A 308 -9.23 -36.93 70.39
N LYS A 309 -10.48 -37.35 70.65
CA LYS A 309 -11.04 -37.37 72.01
C LYS A 309 -10.19 -38.23 72.95
N LEU A 310 -9.73 -39.39 72.49
CA LEU A 310 -8.87 -40.27 73.28
C LEU A 310 -7.50 -39.63 73.54
N ARG A 311 -6.94 -38.90 72.56
CA ARG A 311 -5.69 -38.14 72.71
C ARG A 311 -5.83 -37.04 73.76
N ILE A 312 -6.91 -36.26 73.71
CA ILE A 312 -7.22 -35.21 74.69
C ILE A 312 -7.39 -35.81 76.10
N ALA A 313 -8.13 -36.92 76.22
CA ALA A 313 -8.28 -37.63 77.49
C ALA A 313 -6.92 -38.14 78.03
N GLY A 314 -6.08 -38.69 77.14
CA GLY A 314 -4.72 -39.11 77.49
C GLY A 314 -3.83 -37.95 77.95
N GLN A 315 -3.90 -36.79 77.31
CA GLN A 315 -3.20 -35.58 77.75
C GLN A 315 -3.66 -35.11 79.12
N SER A 316 -4.98 -35.09 79.37
CA SER A 316 -5.54 -34.72 80.67
C SER A 316 -5.08 -35.64 81.80
N VAL A 317 -5.04 -36.96 81.55
CA VAL A 317 -4.48 -37.93 82.51
C VAL A 317 -2.99 -37.65 82.75
N ASN A 318 -2.23 -37.35 81.70
CA ASN A 318 -0.80 -37.09 81.83
C ASN A 318 -0.49 -35.77 82.55
N GLU A 319 -1.31 -34.73 82.35
CA GLU A 319 -1.25 -33.48 83.11
C GLU A 319 -1.58 -33.71 84.59
N CYS A 320 -2.61 -34.51 84.88
CA CYS A 320 -2.97 -34.90 86.24
C CYS A 320 -1.83 -35.66 86.93
N LEU A 321 -1.23 -36.64 86.25
CA LEU A 321 -0.06 -37.38 86.73
C LEU A 321 1.14 -36.46 86.94
N SER A 322 1.39 -35.52 86.03
CA SER A 322 2.48 -34.55 86.16
C SER A 322 2.25 -33.62 87.35
N SER A 323 1.01 -33.17 87.58
CA SER A 323 0.63 -32.37 88.75
C SER A 323 0.78 -33.17 90.05
N MET A 324 0.36 -34.44 90.07
CA MET A 324 0.58 -35.34 91.20
C MET A 324 2.07 -35.57 91.47
N CYS A 325 2.90 -35.75 90.44
CA CYS A 325 4.35 -35.87 90.58
C CYS A 325 4.98 -34.58 91.11
N GLN A 326 4.54 -33.41 90.63
CA GLN A 326 5.00 -32.13 91.16
C GLN A 326 4.57 -31.94 92.63
N LEU A 327 3.36 -32.34 93.00
CA LEU A 327 2.89 -32.36 94.39
C LEU A 327 3.71 -33.33 95.25
N ALA A 328 4.07 -34.50 94.73
CA ALA A 328 4.92 -35.48 95.43
C ALA A 328 6.36 -35.00 95.62
N VAL A 329 6.91 -34.21 94.68
CA VAL A 329 8.22 -33.56 94.83
C VAL A 329 8.16 -32.34 95.77
N SER A 330 7.01 -31.66 95.83
CA SER A 330 6.79 -30.51 96.72
C SER A 330 6.45 -30.92 98.16
N ALA A 331 5.81 -32.08 98.33
CA ALA A 331 5.63 -32.73 99.60
C ALA A 331 7.00 -33.26 100.05
N LYS A 332 7.59 -32.60 101.06
CA LYS A 332 8.76 -33.10 101.79
C LYS A 332 8.43 -34.48 102.35
N LEU A 333 8.67 -35.52 101.57
CA LEU A 333 8.54 -36.89 102.03
C LEU A 333 9.66 -37.16 103.03
N PRO A 334 9.32 -37.73 104.20
CA PRO A 334 10.25 -37.90 105.29
C PRO A 334 11.39 -38.84 104.92
N THR A 335 12.58 -38.46 105.35
CA THR A 335 13.81 -39.23 105.26
C THR A 335 13.65 -40.63 105.86
N ALA A 336 14.35 -41.60 105.28
CA ALA A 336 14.23 -43.05 105.51
C ALA A 336 14.29 -43.54 106.98
N GLU A 337 14.57 -42.66 107.94
CA GLU A 337 14.57 -42.97 109.38
C GLU A 337 13.14 -43.16 109.94
N GLU A 338 12.12 -42.51 109.38
CA GLU A 338 10.75 -42.55 109.94
C GLU A 338 9.95 -43.82 109.57
N TRP A 339 10.41 -44.62 108.59
CA TRP A 339 9.69 -45.82 108.13
C TRP A 339 9.95 -47.09 108.97
N SER A 340 10.87 -47.05 109.93
CA SER A 340 11.26 -48.24 110.70
C SER A 340 10.44 -48.50 111.98
N ALA A 341 9.44 -47.66 112.29
CA ALA A 341 8.80 -47.62 113.61
C ALA A 341 7.32 -48.07 113.68
N LEU A 342 6.81 -48.96 112.80
CA LEU A 342 5.40 -49.43 112.87
C LEU A 342 5.23 -50.94 113.14
N PRO A 343 4.33 -51.37 114.07
CA PRO A 343 4.21 -52.76 114.53
C PRO A 343 3.19 -53.62 113.75
N LYS A 344 3.45 -54.93 113.73
CA LYS A 344 2.61 -56.00 113.15
C LYS A 344 1.39 -56.30 114.04
N MET A 345 0.22 -56.53 113.43
CA MET A 345 -0.97 -57.10 114.11
C MET A 345 -1.65 -58.17 113.24
N GLU A 346 -1.86 -59.35 113.83
CA GLU A 346 -2.73 -60.43 113.37
C GLU A 346 -4.16 -60.25 113.92
N THR A 347 -5.19 -60.79 113.25
CA THR A 347 -6.30 -61.54 113.89
C THR A 347 -7.20 -62.24 112.87
N ALA A 348 -7.69 -63.41 113.30
CA ALA A 348 -8.50 -64.43 112.63
C ALA A 348 -10.01 -64.08 112.54
N SER A 349 -10.76 -64.58 111.54
CA SER A 349 -11.71 -65.72 111.59
C SER A 349 -13.02 -65.53 112.38
N ALA A 350 -14.17 -65.65 111.70
CA ALA A 350 -15.28 -66.56 112.08
C ALA A 350 -16.50 -66.54 111.12
N ALA A 351 -17.09 -67.75 110.95
CA ALA A 351 -18.44 -68.16 110.46
C ALA A 351 -18.62 -68.43 108.95
N ALA A 352 -19.09 -69.58 108.45
CA ALA A 352 -19.42 -70.95 108.94
C ALA A 352 -19.74 -71.80 107.67
N ALA A 353 -19.10 -72.92 107.31
CA ALA A 353 -19.22 -74.31 107.79
C ALA A 353 -20.64 -74.96 107.74
N ALA A 354 -20.95 -75.77 106.70
CA ALA A 354 -21.71 -77.04 106.79
C ALA A 354 -21.79 -77.81 105.43
N ALA A 355 -21.64 -79.15 105.52
CA ALA A 355 -22.05 -80.24 104.60
C ALA A 355 -20.96 -81.01 103.81
N PRO A 356 -20.48 -82.16 104.36
CA PRO A 356 -19.81 -83.23 103.63
C PRO A 356 -20.75 -84.45 103.49
N ALA A 357 -21.55 -84.55 102.42
CA ALA A 357 -22.42 -85.72 102.17
C ALA A 357 -23.01 -85.81 100.73
N ALA A 358 -22.35 -85.29 99.69
CA ALA A 358 -22.91 -85.24 98.33
C ALA A 358 -22.02 -85.86 97.22
N ALA A 359 -21.03 -86.69 97.60
CA ALA A 359 -20.16 -87.40 96.66
C ALA A 359 -20.49 -88.90 96.49
N ALA A 360 -21.41 -89.46 97.30
CA ALA A 360 -21.82 -90.87 97.22
C ALA A 360 -23.12 -91.10 96.41
N ALA A 361 -23.93 -90.07 96.16
CA ALA A 361 -25.16 -90.17 95.36
C ALA A 361 -24.95 -89.97 93.84
N ALA A 362 -23.88 -89.27 93.43
CA ALA A 362 -23.51 -89.12 92.02
C ALA A 362 -22.81 -90.37 91.43
N ALA A 363 -22.24 -91.23 92.28
CA ALA A 363 -21.60 -92.48 91.87
C ALA A 363 -22.62 -93.61 91.60
N ALA A 364 -23.79 -93.61 92.26
CA ALA A 364 -24.86 -94.57 92.00
C ALA A 364 -25.63 -94.26 90.68
N ALA A 365 -25.91 -92.98 90.41
CA ALA A 365 -26.55 -92.55 89.17
C ALA A 365 -25.67 -92.76 87.91
N ALA A 366 -24.34 -92.72 88.06
CA ALA A 366 -23.38 -93.05 87.00
C ALA A 366 -23.23 -94.56 86.72
N CYS A 367 -23.62 -95.43 87.66
CA CYS A 367 -23.63 -96.89 87.47
C CYS A 367 -24.92 -97.38 86.81
N ASP A 368 -26.08 -96.76 87.07
CA ASP A 368 -27.35 -97.11 86.43
C ASP A 368 -27.43 -96.63 84.97
N MET A 369 -26.85 -95.48 84.63
CA MET A 369 -26.68 -95.06 83.22
C MET A 369 -25.77 -96.02 82.44
N LYS A 370 -24.69 -96.52 83.06
CA LYS A 370 -23.78 -97.49 82.41
C LYS A 370 -24.45 -98.83 82.12
N ARG A 371 -25.35 -99.30 83.00
CA ARG A 371 -26.09 -100.54 82.80
C ARG A 371 -27.19 -100.38 81.74
N ALA A 372 -27.94 -99.28 81.77
CA ALA A 372 -28.99 -98.99 80.78
C ALA A 372 -28.43 -98.73 79.36
N THR A 373 -27.25 -98.11 79.24
CA THR A 373 -26.64 -97.85 77.92
C THR A 373 -26.13 -99.14 77.27
N ASN A 374 -25.63 -100.10 78.07
CA ASN A 374 -25.19 -101.42 77.57
C ASN A 374 -26.37 -102.32 77.13
N GLU A 375 -27.53 -102.24 77.80
CA GLU A 375 -28.72 -103.04 77.43
C GLU A 375 -29.47 -102.50 76.21
N ILE A 376 -29.47 -101.18 75.99
CA ILE A 376 -30.26 -100.56 74.89
C ILE A 376 -29.47 -100.47 73.58
N LEU A 377 -28.16 -100.20 73.63
CA LEU A 377 -27.36 -99.95 72.42
C LEU A 377 -26.44 -101.12 72.03
N GLY A 378 -26.31 -102.15 72.87
CA GLY A 378 -25.49 -103.34 72.58
C GLY A 378 -24.00 -103.07 72.36
N LEU A 379 -23.51 -101.89 72.76
CA LEU A 379 -22.14 -101.43 72.55
C LEU A 379 -21.42 -101.30 73.89
N ASP A 380 -20.19 -101.81 73.96
CA ASP A 380 -19.32 -101.66 75.13
C ASP A 380 -19.04 -100.17 75.39
N TRP A 381 -19.35 -99.71 76.60
CA TRP A 381 -19.07 -98.34 77.06
C TRP A 381 -17.63 -97.88 76.79
N GLN A 382 -16.64 -98.79 76.84
CA GLN A 382 -15.26 -98.44 76.49
C GLN A 382 -15.08 -98.17 74.98
N GLN A 383 -15.78 -98.92 74.13
CA GLN A 383 -15.80 -98.67 72.68
C GLN A 383 -16.52 -97.37 72.35
N LEU A 384 -17.65 -97.07 73.01
CA LEU A 384 -18.36 -95.79 72.85
C LEU A 384 -17.48 -94.61 73.27
N LYS A 385 -16.83 -94.71 74.43
CA LYS A 385 -15.89 -93.69 74.92
C LYS A 385 -14.73 -93.48 73.95
N LYS A 386 -14.17 -94.56 73.40
CA LYS A 386 -13.10 -94.50 72.39
C LYS A 386 -13.61 -93.86 71.09
N GLY A 387 -14.83 -94.20 70.65
CA GLY A 387 -15.48 -93.59 69.48
C GLY A 387 -15.74 -92.09 69.66
N ILE A 388 -16.24 -91.67 70.83
CA ILE A 388 -16.45 -90.25 71.14
C ILE A 388 -15.12 -89.49 71.17
N LEU A 389 -14.07 -90.05 71.77
CA LEU A 389 -12.72 -89.47 71.76
C LEU A 389 -12.17 -89.35 70.33
N GLN A 390 -12.39 -90.37 69.50
CA GLN A 390 -11.97 -90.36 68.10
C GLN A 390 -12.76 -89.32 67.28
N ILE A 391 -14.07 -89.17 67.52
CA ILE A 391 -14.90 -88.12 66.92
C ILE A 391 -14.44 -86.74 67.37
N MET A 392 -14.14 -86.52 68.65
CA MET A 392 -13.60 -85.24 69.13
C MET A 392 -12.23 -84.91 68.52
N GLN A 393 -11.37 -85.91 68.32
CA GLN A 393 -10.09 -85.73 67.63
C GLN A 393 -10.28 -85.40 66.14
N LEU A 394 -11.21 -86.09 65.46
CA LEU A 394 -11.56 -85.79 64.06
C LEU A 394 -12.23 -84.41 63.92
N GLU A 395 -13.06 -84.01 64.87
CA GLU A 395 -13.69 -82.69 64.89
C GLU A 395 -12.65 -81.59 65.15
N GLY A 396 -11.69 -81.84 66.04
CA GLY A 396 -10.53 -80.96 66.25
C GLY A 396 -9.70 -80.79 64.99
N ALA A 397 -9.35 -81.89 64.33
CA ALA A 397 -8.61 -81.88 63.07
C ALA A 397 -9.40 -81.18 61.94
N ALA A 398 -10.71 -81.43 61.83
CA ALA A 398 -11.57 -80.76 60.85
C ALA A 398 -11.70 -79.25 61.12
N LYS A 399 -11.74 -78.82 62.39
CA LYS A 399 -11.74 -77.40 62.78
C LYS A 399 -10.40 -76.74 62.44
N GLU A 400 -9.28 -77.41 62.72
CA GLU A 400 -7.95 -76.91 62.35
C GLU A 400 -7.78 -76.83 60.83
N GLU A 401 -8.22 -77.85 60.08
CA GLU A 401 -8.19 -77.82 58.62
C GLU A 401 -9.07 -76.69 58.07
N THR A 402 -10.27 -76.52 58.60
CA THR A 402 -11.17 -75.40 58.23
C THR A 402 -10.54 -74.04 58.55
N GLN A 403 -9.86 -73.92 59.70
CA GLN A 403 -9.15 -72.69 60.08
C GLN A 403 -7.96 -72.42 59.15
N GLN A 404 -7.19 -73.45 58.78
CA GLN A 404 -6.10 -73.33 57.81
C GLN A 404 -6.63 -72.95 56.42
N GLN A 405 -7.74 -73.56 55.97
CA GLN A 405 -8.40 -73.20 54.71
C GLN A 405 -8.89 -71.75 54.74
N ARG A 406 -9.50 -71.28 55.84
CA ARG A 406 -9.88 -69.88 56.03
C ARG A 406 -8.68 -68.94 55.98
N GLN A 407 -7.55 -69.30 56.60
CA GLN A 407 -6.33 -68.50 56.55
C GLN A 407 -5.73 -68.46 55.14
N ARG A 408 -5.72 -69.58 54.40
CA ARG A 408 -5.30 -69.61 52.99
C ARG A 408 -6.20 -68.74 52.13
N ALA A 409 -7.52 -68.88 52.26
CA ALA A 409 -8.50 -68.06 51.56
C ALA A 409 -8.34 -66.56 51.90
N ALA A 410 -8.11 -66.20 53.17
CA ALA A 410 -7.88 -64.81 53.57
C ALA A 410 -6.61 -64.22 52.94
N ARG A 411 -5.52 -64.99 52.86
CA ARG A 411 -4.28 -64.56 52.17
C ARG A 411 -4.50 -64.37 50.67
N GLU A 412 -5.22 -65.26 50.01
CA GLU A 412 -5.55 -65.13 48.59
C GLU A 412 -6.47 -63.93 48.33
N ILE A 413 -7.46 -63.70 49.19
CA ILE A 413 -8.32 -62.50 49.14
C ILE A 413 -7.47 -61.22 49.26
N GLU A 414 -6.49 -61.19 50.17
CA GLU A 414 -5.65 -60.01 50.36
C GLU A 414 -4.71 -59.76 49.17
N LYS A 415 -4.18 -60.83 48.55
CA LYS A 415 -3.44 -60.74 47.27
C LYS A 415 -4.33 -60.18 46.16
N LEU A 416 -5.55 -60.69 46.01
CA LEU A 416 -6.50 -60.22 44.99
C LEU A 416 -6.89 -58.76 45.22
N LYS A 417 -7.11 -58.33 46.47
CA LYS A 417 -7.36 -56.91 46.79
C LYS A 417 -6.20 -56.02 46.35
N LYS A 418 -4.96 -56.44 46.59
CA LYS A 418 -3.77 -55.70 46.13
C LYS A 418 -3.75 -55.58 44.60
N VAL A 419 -3.98 -56.68 43.88
CA VAL A 419 -4.05 -56.68 42.41
C VAL A 419 -5.17 -55.77 41.90
N ILE A 420 -6.35 -55.80 42.51
CA ILE A 420 -7.47 -54.91 42.14
C ILE A 420 -7.09 -53.43 42.36
N LYS A 421 -6.43 -53.11 43.49
CA LYS A 421 -5.96 -51.75 43.78
C LYS A 421 -4.95 -51.27 42.75
N ASP A 422 -3.99 -52.12 42.37
CA ASP A 422 -2.97 -51.80 41.36
C ASP A 422 -3.59 -51.63 39.97
N LEU A 423 -4.57 -52.46 39.60
CA LEU A 423 -5.33 -52.32 38.34
C LEU A 423 -6.16 -51.03 38.29
N LEU A 424 -6.79 -50.63 39.41
CA LEU A 424 -7.53 -49.37 39.49
C LEU A 424 -6.60 -48.15 39.37
N ALA A 425 -5.41 -48.21 39.97
CA ALA A 425 -4.40 -47.17 39.82
C ALA A 425 -3.88 -47.08 38.36
N SER A 426 -3.64 -48.23 37.72
CA SER A 426 -3.27 -48.31 36.31
C SER A 426 -4.36 -47.74 35.39
N ARG A 427 -5.63 -48.11 35.62
CA ARG A 427 -6.78 -47.56 34.89
C ARG A 427 -6.87 -46.04 35.01
N LYS A 428 -6.75 -45.48 36.22
CA LYS A 428 -6.74 -44.01 36.42
C LYS A 428 -5.60 -43.34 35.66
N THR A 429 -4.44 -43.98 35.58
CA THR A 429 -3.29 -43.46 34.83
C THR A 429 -3.54 -43.49 33.32
N LEU A 430 -4.14 -44.56 32.81
CA LEU A 430 -4.55 -44.67 31.40
C LEU A 430 -5.64 -43.66 31.05
N GLU A 431 -6.63 -43.45 31.92
CA GLU A 431 -7.68 -42.44 31.73
C GLU A 431 -7.09 -41.04 31.62
N LYS A 432 -6.12 -40.68 32.47
CA LYS A 432 -5.39 -39.40 32.37
C LYS A 432 -4.60 -39.27 31.07
N ARG A 433 -3.93 -40.34 30.62
CA ARG A 433 -3.21 -40.34 29.34
C ARG A 433 -4.15 -40.18 28.15
N MET A 434 -5.32 -40.82 28.20
CA MET A 434 -6.34 -40.71 27.16
C MET A 434 -6.92 -39.29 27.11
N GLN A 435 -7.15 -38.65 28.27
CA GLN A 435 -7.55 -37.25 28.35
C GLN A 435 -6.49 -36.33 27.73
N LEU A 436 -5.21 -36.52 28.06
CA LEU A 436 -4.12 -35.74 27.47
C LEU A 436 -4.06 -35.89 25.94
N VAL A 437 -4.17 -37.12 25.42
CA VAL A 437 -4.19 -37.36 23.97
C VAL A 437 -5.42 -36.72 23.31
N GLN A 438 -6.56 -36.69 23.99
CA GLN A 438 -7.76 -36.03 23.50
C GLN A 438 -7.60 -34.50 23.48
N GLU A 439 -6.97 -33.91 24.48
CA GLU A 439 -6.60 -32.49 24.52
C GLU A 439 -5.61 -32.14 23.41
N ASP A 440 -4.55 -32.95 23.22
CA ASP A 440 -3.56 -32.76 22.15
C ASP A 440 -4.21 -32.86 20.76
N LEU A 441 -5.12 -33.82 20.55
CA LEU A 441 -5.87 -33.95 19.29
C LEU A 441 -6.75 -32.71 19.03
N GLN A 442 -7.41 -32.21 20.07
CA GLN A 442 -8.22 -30.99 19.97
C GLN A 442 -7.36 -29.76 19.67
N GLN A 443 -6.18 -29.64 20.30
CA GLN A 443 -5.22 -28.57 20.01
C GLN A 443 -4.69 -28.65 18.58
N LEU A 444 -4.35 -29.85 18.11
CA LEU A 444 -3.88 -30.07 16.73
C LEU A 444 -4.97 -29.71 15.71
N GLN A 445 -6.23 -30.07 15.99
CA GLN A 445 -7.37 -29.71 15.15
C GLN A 445 -7.58 -28.19 15.12
N GLN A 446 -7.46 -27.51 16.27
CA GLN A 446 -7.54 -26.05 16.33
C GLN A 446 -6.39 -25.38 15.58
N GLN A 447 -5.16 -25.90 15.71
CA GLN A 447 -4.00 -25.41 14.98
C GLN A 447 -4.17 -25.57 13.47
N GLN A 448 -4.71 -26.71 13.02
CA GLN A 448 -5.01 -26.95 11.61
C GLN A 448 -6.04 -25.95 11.07
N GLN A 449 -7.10 -25.66 11.84
CA GLN A 449 -8.10 -24.65 11.47
C GLN A 449 -7.51 -23.25 11.37
N GLN A 450 -6.63 -22.87 12.32
CA GLN A 450 -5.93 -21.58 12.28
C GLN A 450 -5.01 -21.46 11.05
N GLN A 451 -4.28 -22.52 10.71
CA GLN A 451 -3.44 -22.54 9.49
C GLN A 451 -4.29 -22.40 8.22
N GLN A 452 -5.44 -23.08 8.13
CA GLN A 452 -6.36 -22.91 7.00
C GLN A 452 -6.91 -21.49 6.89
N GLN A 453 -7.28 -20.87 8.01
CA GLN A 453 -7.74 -19.48 8.03
C GLN A 453 -6.64 -18.52 7.56
N LEU A 454 -5.40 -18.72 8.03
CA LEU A 454 -4.27 -17.89 7.63
C LEU A 454 -3.96 -18.02 6.13
N LEU A 455 -4.02 -19.25 5.59
CA LEU A 455 -3.87 -19.46 4.14
C LEU A 455 -4.95 -18.73 3.34
N LEU A 456 -6.22 -18.85 3.73
CA LEU A 456 -7.32 -18.13 3.08
C LEU A 456 -7.17 -16.61 3.15
N GLU A 457 -6.70 -16.08 4.29
CA GLU A 457 -6.41 -14.64 4.42
C GLU A 457 -5.24 -14.20 3.52
N THR A 458 -4.19 -15.01 3.40
CA THR A 458 -3.07 -14.71 2.51
C THR A 458 -3.47 -14.75 1.04
N GLU A 459 -4.27 -15.74 0.63
CA GLU A 459 -4.84 -15.81 -0.73
C GLU A 459 -5.73 -14.61 -1.02
N ARG A 460 -6.58 -14.21 -0.06
CA ARG A 460 -7.43 -13.03 -0.19
C ARG A 460 -6.61 -11.76 -0.38
N ARG A 461 -5.58 -11.53 0.45
CA ARG A 461 -4.68 -10.36 0.32
C ARG A 461 -3.95 -10.35 -1.03
N HIS A 462 -3.51 -11.52 -1.50
CA HIS A 462 -2.87 -11.64 -2.81
C HIS A 462 -3.84 -11.30 -3.96
N LEU A 463 -5.08 -11.80 -3.90
CA LEU A 463 -6.12 -11.48 -4.87
C LEU A 463 -6.52 -10.00 -4.84
N GLU A 464 -6.57 -9.38 -3.66
CA GLU A 464 -6.80 -7.93 -3.51
C GLU A 464 -5.65 -7.14 -4.17
N GLY A 465 -4.40 -7.50 -3.91
CA GLY A 465 -3.24 -6.89 -4.58
C GLY A 465 -3.23 -7.07 -6.10
N MET A 466 -3.65 -8.23 -6.61
CA MET A 466 -3.82 -8.44 -8.06
C MET A 466 -4.95 -7.60 -8.67
N ARG A 467 -6.04 -7.34 -7.92
CA ARG A 467 -7.12 -6.46 -8.38
C ARG A 467 -6.66 -5.01 -8.43
N GLU A 468 -5.92 -4.54 -7.44
CA GLU A 468 -5.37 -3.19 -7.39
C GLU A 468 -4.40 -2.94 -8.54
N THR A 469 -3.46 -3.85 -8.80
CA THR A 469 -2.52 -3.73 -9.93
C THR A 469 -3.24 -3.76 -11.27
N LYS A 470 -4.27 -4.62 -11.44
CA LYS A 470 -5.12 -4.62 -12.63
C LYS A 470 -5.87 -3.30 -12.82
N GLN A 471 -6.40 -2.71 -11.74
CA GLN A 471 -7.06 -1.39 -11.79
C GLN A 471 -6.08 -0.28 -12.16
N GLN A 472 -4.87 -0.27 -11.59
CA GLN A 472 -3.82 0.69 -11.94
C GLN A 472 -3.43 0.59 -13.41
N TYR A 473 -3.25 -0.63 -13.92
CA TYR A 473 -2.96 -0.86 -15.33
C TYR A 473 -4.09 -0.35 -16.24
N GLN A 474 -5.35 -0.59 -15.86
CA GLN A 474 -6.50 -0.09 -16.59
C GLN A 474 -6.57 1.45 -16.59
N GLN A 475 -6.25 2.10 -15.46
CA GLN A 475 -6.17 3.55 -15.38
C GLN A 475 -5.05 4.11 -16.27
N GLN A 476 -3.87 3.50 -16.27
CA GLN A 476 -2.77 3.88 -17.16
C GLN A 476 -3.16 3.73 -18.64
N GLN A 477 -3.88 2.66 -18.99
CA GLN A 477 -4.38 2.45 -20.35
C GLN A 477 -5.37 3.55 -20.77
N GLN A 478 -6.27 3.98 -19.88
CA GLN A 478 -7.19 5.09 -20.13
C GLN A 478 -6.45 6.43 -20.29
N GLN A 479 -5.42 6.70 -19.47
CA GLN A 479 -4.60 7.89 -19.60
C GLN A 479 -3.84 7.93 -20.94
N LEU A 480 -3.27 6.80 -21.36
CA LEU A 480 -2.61 6.69 -22.67
C LEU A 480 -3.60 6.90 -23.82
N GLN A 481 -4.81 6.33 -23.74
CA GLN A 481 -5.85 6.55 -24.74
C GLN A 481 -6.25 8.03 -24.82
N HIS A 482 -6.38 8.71 -23.69
CA HIS A 482 -6.67 10.14 -23.66
C HIS A 482 -5.53 10.96 -24.30
N LEU A 483 -4.27 10.64 -23.99
CA LEU A 483 -3.12 11.33 -24.57
C LEU A 483 -3.04 11.15 -26.09
N VAL A 484 -3.29 9.93 -26.59
CA VAL A 484 -3.37 9.64 -28.02
C VAL A 484 -4.49 10.43 -28.69
N GLN A 485 -5.67 10.50 -28.06
CA GLN A 485 -6.80 11.27 -28.58
C GLN A 485 -6.49 12.78 -28.62
N GLN A 486 -5.78 13.29 -27.61
CA GLN A 486 -5.35 14.68 -27.56
C GLN A 486 -4.34 15.01 -28.66
N GLN A 487 -3.35 14.14 -28.89
CA GLN A 487 -2.39 14.32 -30.00
C GLN A 487 -3.08 14.28 -31.36
N GLN A 488 -4.06 13.38 -31.56
CA GLN A 488 -4.83 13.33 -32.80
C GLN A 488 -5.59 14.65 -33.03
N GLN A 489 -6.20 15.21 -31.99
CA GLN A 489 -6.89 16.50 -32.10
C GLN A 489 -5.95 17.66 -32.44
N GLN A 490 -4.71 17.63 -31.93
CA GLN A 490 -3.69 18.63 -32.27
C GLN A 490 -3.27 18.51 -33.74
N LEU A 491 -3.00 17.28 -34.21
CA LEU A 491 -2.68 17.03 -35.62
C LEU A 491 -3.82 17.48 -36.56
N ASP A 492 -5.08 17.17 -36.21
CA ASP A 492 -6.23 17.60 -37.00
C ASP A 492 -6.38 19.14 -37.02
N GLN A 493 -6.01 19.82 -35.94
CA GLN A 493 -6.02 21.29 -35.89
C GLN A 493 -4.90 21.90 -36.74
N GLU A 494 -3.68 21.36 -36.66
CA GLU A 494 -2.54 21.76 -37.47
C GLU A 494 -2.83 21.53 -38.96
N GLU A 495 -3.41 20.38 -39.32
CA GLU A 495 -3.81 20.08 -40.70
C GLU A 495 -4.85 21.09 -41.20
N ARG A 496 -5.87 21.42 -40.40
CA ARG A 496 -6.86 22.45 -40.75
C ARG A 496 -6.22 23.83 -40.91
N GLN A 497 -5.27 24.20 -40.06
CA GLN A 497 -4.54 25.46 -40.17
C GLN A 497 -3.73 25.50 -41.47
N HIS A 498 -3.02 24.42 -41.80
CA HIS A 498 -2.29 24.31 -43.06
C HIS A 498 -3.21 24.35 -44.28
N GLN A 499 -4.36 23.69 -44.23
CA GLN A 499 -5.37 23.77 -45.30
C GLN A 499 -5.91 25.19 -45.47
N GLN A 500 -6.16 25.92 -44.38
CA GLN A 500 -6.60 27.32 -44.43
C GLN A 500 -5.51 28.25 -44.99
N GLN A 501 -4.26 28.06 -44.57
CA GLN A 501 -3.12 28.82 -45.10
C GLN A 501 -2.92 28.55 -46.60
N ALA A 502 -3.02 27.29 -47.02
CA ALA A 502 -2.94 26.92 -48.43
C ALA A 502 -4.08 27.53 -49.25
N ALA A 503 -5.32 27.50 -48.74
CA ALA A 503 -6.46 28.13 -49.39
C ALA A 503 -6.27 29.65 -49.55
N ALA A 504 -5.84 30.34 -48.48
CA ALA A 504 -5.55 31.77 -48.52
C ALA A 504 -4.42 32.12 -49.51
N ALA A 505 -3.38 31.29 -49.58
CA ALA A 505 -2.29 31.48 -50.54
C ALA A 505 -2.76 31.29 -51.99
N ILE A 506 -3.65 30.32 -52.25
CA ILE A 506 -4.27 30.12 -53.57
C ILE A 506 -5.13 31.33 -53.95
N GLU A 507 -5.95 31.85 -53.03
CA GLU A 507 -6.77 33.04 -53.27
C GLU A 507 -5.89 34.28 -53.58
N ALA A 508 -4.82 34.49 -52.82
CA ALA A 508 -3.88 35.59 -53.07
C ALA A 508 -3.20 35.48 -54.44
N LEU A 509 -2.79 34.27 -54.84
CA LEU A 509 -2.24 34.00 -56.18
C LEU A 509 -3.25 34.28 -57.29
N GLN A 510 -4.52 33.89 -57.10
CA GLN A 510 -5.59 34.17 -58.06
C GLN A 510 -5.83 35.68 -58.19
N GLN A 511 -5.84 36.41 -57.07
CA GLN A 511 -5.98 37.86 -57.08
C GLN A 511 -4.81 38.54 -57.82
N GLN A 512 -3.57 38.12 -57.53
CA GLN A 512 -2.38 38.63 -58.22
C GLN A 512 -2.44 38.35 -59.73
N GLN A 513 -2.91 37.17 -60.13
CA GLN A 513 -3.11 36.83 -61.55
C GLN A 513 -4.15 37.74 -62.21
N GLN A 514 -5.24 38.06 -61.50
CA GLN A 514 -6.30 38.93 -62.00
C GLN A 514 -5.83 40.38 -62.15
N GLU A 515 -5.05 40.89 -61.20
CA GLU A 515 -4.39 42.20 -61.28
C GLU A 515 -3.41 42.27 -62.45
N ALA A 516 -2.58 41.24 -62.64
CA ALA A 516 -1.67 41.15 -63.78
C ALA A 516 -2.43 41.14 -65.13
N LEU A 517 -3.58 40.47 -65.19
CA LEU A 517 -4.45 40.46 -66.37
C LEU A 517 -5.01 41.87 -66.66
N GLN A 518 -5.46 42.59 -65.64
CA GLN A 518 -5.94 43.97 -65.77
C GLN A 518 -4.83 44.92 -66.23
N GLN A 519 -3.62 44.80 -65.66
CA GLN A 519 -2.46 45.58 -66.10
C GLN A 519 -2.12 45.30 -67.57
N LYS A 520 -2.13 44.03 -67.98
CA LYS A 520 -1.92 43.64 -69.39
C LYS A 520 -2.97 44.26 -70.31
N GLN A 521 -4.24 44.28 -69.93
CA GLN A 521 -5.31 44.91 -70.72
C GLN A 521 -5.12 46.42 -70.83
N MET A 522 -4.73 47.09 -69.74
CA MET A 522 -4.44 48.52 -69.73
C MET A 522 -3.26 48.86 -70.65
N LEU A 523 -2.16 48.09 -70.59
CA LEU A 523 -1.03 48.24 -71.52
C LEU A 523 -1.43 47.99 -72.98
N GLN A 524 -2.28 46.99 -73.25
CA GLN A 524 -2.81 46.75 -74.59
C GLN A 524 -3.65 47.93 -75.11
N GLN A 525 -4.46 48.57 -74.26
CA GLN A 525 -5.21 49.77 -74.63
C GLN A 525 -4.29 50.96 -74.93
N GLN A 526 -3.24 51.16 -74.11
CA GLN A 526 -2.24 52.19 -74.36
C GLN A 526 -1.50 51.96 -75.68
N LEU A 527 -1.09 50.72 -75.97
CA LEU A 527 -0.43 50.37 -77.23
C LEU A 527 -1.35 50.61 -78.44
N ARG A 528 -2.64 50.28 -78.33
CA ARG A 528 -3.63 50.59 -79.39
C ARG A 528 -3.75 52.09 -79.61
N PHE A 529 -3.88 52.88 -78.54
CA PHE A 529 -3.95 54.33 -78.65
C PHE A 529 -2.71 54.93 -79.32
N ILE A 530 -1.51 54.47 -78.96
CA ILE A 530 -0.25 54.89 -79.60
C ILE A 530 -0.26 54.50 -81.08
N ALA A 531 -0.66 53.27 -81.41
CA ALA A 531 -0.73 52.79 -82.79
C ALA A 531 -1.71 53.63 -83.64
N ASP A 532 -2.89 53.93 -83.12
CA ASP A 532 -3.90 54.77 -83.79
C ASP A 532 -3.39 56.21 -83.99
N THR A 533 -2.70 56.76 -82.98
CA THR A 533 -2.07 58.08 -83.07
C THR A 533 -0.98 58.10 -84.15
N LYS A 534 -0.12 57.07 -84.18
CA LYS A 534 0.94 56.96 -85.20
C LYS A 534 0.38 56.73 -86.60
N LEU A 535 -0.70 55.97 -86.72
CA LEU A 535 -1.41 55.81 -87.99
C LEU A 535 -1.97 57.15 -88.48
N ALA A 536 -2.58 57.94 -87.59
CA ALA A 536 -3.07 59.28 -87.93
C ALA A 536 -1.94 60.25 -88.32
N GLU A 537 -0.80 60.22 -87.62
CA GLU A 537 0.42 60.96 -88.01
C GLU A 537 0.90 60.54 -89.41
N CYS A 538 0.97 59.24 -89.71
CA CYS A 538 1.34 58.74 -91.04
C CYS A 538 0.39 59.22 -92.13
N VAL A 539 -0.93 59.14 -91.90
CA VAL A 539 -1.94 59.64 -92.86
C VAL A 539 -1.79 61.14 -93.09
N ALA A 540 -1.53 61.92 -92.04
CA ALA A 540 -1.29 63.36 -92.16
C ALA A 540 0.00 63.66 -92.96
N LEU A 541 1.07 62.89 -92.75
CA LEU A 541 2.30 63.00 -93.53
C LEU A 541 2.09 62.60 -95.00
N GLU A 542 1.31 61.55 -95.27
CA GLU A 542 0.94 61.15 -96.64
C GLU A 542 0.13 62.25 -97.33
N GLN A 543 -0.81 62.89 -96.63
CA GLN A 543 -1.55 64.05 -97.15
C GLN A 543 -0.63 65.23 -97.44
N GLN A 544 0.29 65.58 -96.54
CA GLN A 544 1.28 66.64 -96.76
C GLN A 544 2.21 66.32 -97.94
N LEU A 545 2.62 65.06 -98.10
CA LEU A 545 3.41 64.63 -99.25
C LEU A 545 2.61 64.70 -100.56
N ALA A 546 1.32 64.36 -100.53
CA ALA A 546 0.43 64.51 -101.68
C ALA A 546 0.24 65.99 -102.06
N GLU A 547 0.03 66.87 -101.08
CA GLU A 547 -0.05 68.33 -101.28
C GLU A 547 1.27 68.90 -101.83
N LEU A 548 2.41 68.45 -101.32
CA LEU A 548 3.73 68.84 -101.84
C LEU A 548 3.98 68.31 -103.25
N ALA A 549 3.55 67.09 -103.56
CA ALA A 549 3.64 66.52 -104.91
C ALA A 549 2.74 67.29 -105.90
N GLU A 550 1.56 67.74 -105.47
CA GLU A 550 0.68 68.61 -106.26
C GLU A 550 1.29 70.01 -106.45
N ALA A 551 1.94 70.56 -105.42
CA ALA A 551 2.62 71.86 -105.47
C ALA A 551 3.92 71.86 -106.29
N LEU A 552 4.62 70.72 -106.38
CA LEU A 552 5.84 70.58 -107.18
C LEU A 552 5.58 70.50 -108.69
N GLY A 553 4.32 70.29 -109.11
CA GLY A 553 3.95 70.15 -110.50
C GLY A 553 4.57 68.89 -111.13
N PRO A 554 4.06 68.45 -112.30
CA PRO A 554 4.58 67.27 -112.97
C PRO A 554 6.09 67.44 -113.24
N PRO A 555 6.92 66.41 -112.96
CA PRO A 555 8.32 66.47 -113.32
C PRO A 555 8.45 66.74 -114.82
N PRO A 556 9.39 67.61 -115.26
CA PRO A 556 9.69 67.76 -116.67
C PRO A 556 10.10 66.39 -117.24
N PRO A 557 9.76 66.10 -118.50
CA PRO A 557 10.10 64.82 -119.13
C PRO A 557 11.62 64.66 -119.15
N GLU A 558 12.14 63.76 -118.31
CA GLU A 558 13.50 63.27 -118.47
C GLU A 558 13.54 62.39 -119.71
N GLU A 559 14.35 62.84 -120.66
CA GLU A 559 14.67 62.18 -121.91
C GLU A 559 15.20 60.76 -121.67
N GLU A 560 14.73 59.85 -122.51
CA GLU A 560 15.33 58.55 -122.74
C GLU A 560 16.83 58.70 -123.06
N GLY A 561 17.68 58.34 -122.10
CA GLY A 561 19.13 58.27 -122.23
C GLY A 561 19.64 56.83 -122.10
N SER A 562 19.53 56.07 -123.18
CA SER A 562 20.34 54.91 -123.56
C SER A 562 21.59 54.60 -122.71
N SER A 563 21.64 53.44 -122.04
CA SER A 563 22.72 52.44 -122.19
C SER A 563 22.63 51.27 -121.20
N SER A 564 22.51 50.08 -121.81
CA SER A 564 22.86 48.71 -121.36
C SER A 564 22.00 48.02 -120.31
#